data_AF-A0A1E4SSC8-F1
#
_entry.id   AF-A0A1E4SSC8-F1
#
_cell.length_a   1.000
_cell.length_b   1.000
_cell.length_c   1.000
_cell.angle_alpha   90.00
_cell.angle_beta   90.00
_cell.angle_gamma   90.00
#
_symmetry.space_group_name_H-M   'P 1'
#
loop_
_entity.id
_entity.type
_entity.pdbx_description
1 polymer ?
#
loop_
_entity_poly.entity_id
_entity_poly.type
_entity_poly.pdbx_seq_one_letter_code
_entity_poly.pdbx_strand_id
1 'polypeptide(L)'
;MAKKEVAIKKAQAQTGTSASGVSGVQSKKISNSFGELFAAISTTYNDYSTTLTPRLKLIDLFLVFLVALGVLQFVYVILVGNFPFNAFLGGFISCVGQFVLLVSLRLQIKTPERSFGDFIFASLILHFVVYHFIN
;
A
#
# COMPACT_ATOMS: atom_id res chain seq x y z
N MET A 1 -29.95 11.75 -34.94
CA MET A 1 -30.06 13.13 -35.48
C MET A 1 -31.55 13.43 -35.57
N ALA A 2 -32.14 14.51 -35.10
CA ALA A 2 -31.69 15.70 -34.38
C ALA A 2 -32.98 16.37 -33.88
N LYS A 3 -32.95 16.88 -32.64
CA LYS A 3 -33.50 18.19 -32.21
C LYS A 3 -35.00 18.50 -32.44
N LYS A 4 -35.71 19.31 -31.65
CA LYS A 4 -35.53 19.99 -30.37
C LYS A 4 -36.74 20.95 -30.27
N GLU A 5 -37.52 20.81 -29.19
CA GLU A 5 -38.21 21.84 -28.38
C GLU A 5 -38.98 23.03 -28.99
N VAL A 6 -39.73 23.68 -28.07
CA VAL A 6 -40.25 25.07 -28.02
C VAL A 6 -41.77 25.09 -28.28
N ALA A 7 -42.66 25.60 -27.41
CA ALA A 7 -42.60 26.57 -26.31
C ALA A 7 -43.82 26.36 -25.38
N ILE A 8 -43.74 26.37 -24.04
CA ILE A 8 -43.61 27.52 -23.12
C ILE A 8 -44.94 28.25 -22.78
N LYS A 9 -45.33 28.16 -21.48
CA LYS A 9 -45.77 29.22 -20.53
C LYS A 9 -47.22 29.32 -20.00
N LYS A 10 -47.23 29.50 -18.65
CA LYS A 10 -48.17 30.22 -17.75
C LYS A 10 -49.44 29.45 -17.35
N ALA A 11 -49.90 29.38 -16.10
CA ALA A 11 -49.79 30.22 -14.88
C ALA A 11 -49.95 29.30 -13.62
N GLN A 12 -49.21 29.44 -12.51
CA GLN A 12 -49.48 30.29 -11.31
C GLN A 12 -50.92 30.14 -10.77
N ALA A 13 -51.26 29.90 -9.49
CA ALA A 13 -50.60 30.22 -8.22
C ALA A 13 -51.33 29.57 -6.99
N GLN A 14 -50.58 29.40 -5.87
CA GLN A 14 -50.95 29.68 -4.44
C GLN A 14 -52.05 28.84 -3.76
N THR A 15 -52.03 28.43 -2.48
CA THR A 15 -51.41 28.86 -1.20
C THR A 15 -51.84 27.81 -0.13
N GLY A 16 -51.21 27.55 1.03
CA GLY A 16 -50.12 28.18 1.80
C GLY A 16 -49.45 27.15 2.74
N THR A 17 -48.17 27.30 3.09
CA THR A 17 -47.61 28.10 4.23
C THR A 17 -47.89 27.42 5.58
N SER A 18 -46.90 26.81 6.24
CA SER A 18 -45.94 27.48 7.14
C SER A 18 -44.71 26.57 7.34
N ALA A 19 -43.46 26.99 7.05
CA ALA A 19 -42.56 27.82 7.90
C ALA A 19 -42.26 27.15 9.27
N SER A 20 -41.05 27.04 9.82
CA SER A 20 -39.69 27.49 9.52
C SER A 20 -38.77 26.89 10.60
N GLY A 21 -37.45 26.87 10.37
CA GLY A 21 -36.43 26.71 11.44
C GLY A 21 -35.40 25.61 11.13
N VAL A 22 -34.35 25.88 10.34
CA VAL A 22 -33.07 26.50 10.72
C VAL A 22 -32.22 25.64 11.67
N SER A 23 -31.07 25.24 11.12
CA SER A 23 -29.79 24.98 11.80
C SER A 23 -29.68 23.75 12.71
N GLY A 24 -28.74 22.87 12.36
CA GLY A 24 -28.27 21.90 13.32
C GLY A 24 -27.31 20.84 12.77
N VAL A 25 -26.03 21.21 12.68
CA VAL A 25 -24.92 20.30 12.98
C VAL A 25 -24.54 19.28 11.88
N GLN A 26 -23.81 19.79 10.88
CA GLN A 26 -22.70 19.04 10.26
C GLN A 26 -21.68 18.66 11.35
N SER A 27 -21.86 17.52 12.03
CA SER A 27 -20.83 16.99 12.96
C SER A 27 -20.85 15.46 13.11
N LYS A 28 -21.86 14.75 12.58
CA LYS A 28 -22.01 13.29 12.73
C LYS A 28 -21.41 12.43 11.60
N LYS A 29 -20.52 13.00 10.79
CA LYS A 29 -19.95 12.33 9.60
C LYS A 29 -18.60 11.65 9.86
N ILE A 30 -17.87 12.09 10.89
CA ILE A 30 -16.50 11.63 11.18
C ILE A 30 -16.50 10.33 12.00
N SER A 31 -17.43 10.14 12.94
CA SER A 31 -17.53 8.91 13.76
C SER A 31 -17.89 7.67 12.93
N ASN A 32 -18.72 7.84 11.91
CA ASN A 32 -19.13 6.75 11.03
C ASN A 32 -17.99 6.38 10.06
N SER A 33 -17.18 7.34 9.60
CA SER A 33 -16.07 7.06 8.69
C SER A 33 -14.96 6.20 9.30
N PHE A 34 -14.61 6.38 10.57
CA PHE A 34 -13.63 5.49 11.22
C PHE A 34 -14.19 4.07 11.40
N GLY A 35 -15.46 3.93 11.79
CA GLY A 35 -16.13 2.63 11.92
C GLY A 35 -16.25 1.88 10.57
N GLU A 36 -16.59 2.60 9.50
CA GLU A 36 -16.60 2.07 8.14
C GLU A 36 -15.20 1.70 7.65
N LEU A 37 -14.17 2.49 7.98
CA LEU A 37 -12.78 2.19 7.65
C LEU A 37 -12.30 0.92 8.38
N PHE A 38 -12.56 0.79 9.68
CA PHE A 38 -12.22 -0.39 10.46
C PHE A 38 -12.97 -1.63 9.96
N ALA A 39 -14.25 -1.49 9.61
CA ALA A 39 -15.04 -2.58 9.02
C ALA A 39 -14.48 -2.99 7.65
N ALA A 40 -14.13 -2.04 6.78
CA ALA A 40 -13.51 -2.30 5.49
C ALA A 40 -12.15 -2.99 5.64
N ILE A 41 -11.28 -2.50 6.53
CA ILE A 41 -9.97 -3.10 6.83
C ILE A 41 -10.14 -4.53 7.36
N SER A 42 -11.08 -4.76 8.29
CA SER A 42 -11.31 -6.10 8.86
C SER A 42 -11.84 -7.08 7.81
N THR A 43 -12.72 -6.63 6.91
CA THR A 43 -13.25 -7.44 5.81
C THR A 43 -12.14 -7.77 4.81
N THR A 44 -11.36 -6.77 4.39
CA THR A 44 -10.23 -6.97 3.48
C THR A 44 -9.16 -7.88 4.10
N TYR A 45 -8.88 -7.77 5.40
CA TYR A 45 -7.91 -8.63 6.08
C TYR A 45 -8.39 -10.09 6.14
N ASN A 46 -9.67 -10.33 6.43
CA ASN A 46 -10.24 -11.67 6.43
C ASN A 46 -10.22 -12.28 5.02
N ASP A 47 -10.63 -11.52 3.99
CA ASP A 47 -10.56 -11.97 2.60
C ASP A 47 -9.12 -12.26 2.17
N TYR A 48 -8.17 -11.42 2.60
CA TYR A 48 -6.74 -11.60 2.32
C TYR A 48 -6.20 -12.88 2.96
N SER A 49 -6.53 -13.15 4.23
CA SER A 49 -6.06 -14.35 4.94
C SER A 49 -6.66 -15.65 4.39
N THR A 50 -7.90 -15.59 3.89
CA THR A 50 -8.63 -16.77 3.41
C THR A 50 -8.29 -17.13 1.95
N THR A 51 -7.96 -16.13 1.13
CA THR A 51 -7.73 -16.32 -0.31
C THR A 51 -6.25 -16.60 -0.65
N LEU A 52 -5.30 -16.30 0.26
CA LEU A 52 -3.87 -16.42 -0.03
C LEU A 52 -3.34 -17.86 0.03
N THR A 53 -2.62 -18.26 -1.01
CA THR A 53 -1.78 -19.47 -1.01
C THR A 53 -0.63 -19.34 0.01
N PRO A 54 -0.27 -20.40 0.75
CA PRO A 54 0.78 -20.36 1.78
C PRO A 54 2.14 -19.83 1.27
N ARG A 55 2.49 -20.07 0.00
CA ARG A 55 3.71 -19.55 -0.62
C ARG A 55 3.73 -18.02 -0.72
N LEU A 56 2.59 -17.41 -1.05
CA LEU A 56 2.47 -15.95 -1.13
C LEU A 56 2.54 -15.31 0.25
N LYS A 57 2.03 -15.99 1.28
CA LYS A 57 2.09 -15.53 2.67
C LYS A 57 3.53 -15.46 3.19
N LEU A 58 4.37 -16.43 2.81
CA LEU A 58 5.80 -16.42 3.15
C LEU A 58 6.53 -15.25 2.47
N ILE A 59 6.22 -14.99 1.20
CA ILE A 59 6.80 -13.86 0.44
C ILE A 59 6.39 -12.54 1.08
N ASP A 60 5.11 -12.37 1.43
CA ASP A 60 4.63 -11.14 2.06
C ASP A 60 5.22 -10.91 3.46
N LEU A 61 5.35 -11.98 4.26
CA LEU A 61 6.02 -11.92 5.56
C LEU A 61 7.50 -11.53 5.42
N PHE A 62 8.19 -12.09 4.44
CA PHE A 62 9.59 -11.74 4.18
C PHE A 62 9.71 -10.28 3.72
N LEU A 63 8.82 -9.80 2.87
CA LEU A 63 8.78 -8.39 2.44
C LEU A 63 8.63 -7.43 3.64
N VAL A 64 7.71 -7.73 4.57
CA VAL A 64 7.55 -6.95 5.80
C VAL A 64 8.81 -7.00 6.67
N PHE A 65 9.44 -8.17 6.78
CA PHE A 65 10.69 -8.33 7.52
C PHE A 65 11.83 -7.47 6.94
N LEU A 66 11.96 -7.37 5.61
CA LEU A 66 12.98 -6.54 4.96
C LEU A 66 12.80 -5.05 5.27
N VAL A 67 11.54 -4.58 5.26
CA VAL A 67 11.23 -3.20 5.64
C VAL A 67 11.57 -2.96 7.11
N ALA A 68 11.22 -3.90 7.99
CA ALA A 68 11.56 -3.80 9.41
C ALA A 68 13.08 -3.75 9.64
N LEU A 69 13.87 -4.57 8.94
CA LEU A 69 15.34 -4.51 9.01
C LEU A 69 15.91 -3.20 8.50
N GLY A 70 15.39 -2.65 7.39
CA GLY A 70 15.82 -1.36 6.87
C GLY A 70 15.55 -0.22 7.86
N VAL A 71 14.37 -0.22 8.50
CA VAL A 71 14.04 0.73 9.57
C VAL A 71 14.96 0.54 10.78
N LEU A 72 15.21 -0.70 11.19
CA LEU A 72 16.10 -1.00 12.31
C LEU A 72 17.55 -0.50 12.05
N GLN A 73 18.09 -0.73 10.85
CA GLN A 73 19.40 -0.22 10.44
C GLN A 73 19.43 1.31 10.43
N PHE A 74 18.36 1.95 9.97
CA PHE A 74 18.25 3.40 9.96
C PHE A 74 18.22 3.98 11.39
N VAL A 75 17.43 3.39 12.29
CA VAL A 75 17.37 3.78 13.70
C VAL A 75 18.72 3.56 14.38
N TYR A 76 19.40 2.45 14.10
CA TYR A 76 20.72 2.17 14.65
C TYR A 76 21.74 3.27 14.28
N VAL A 77 21.76 3.70 13.02
CA VAL A 77 22.68 4.78 12.59
C VAL A 77 22.36 6.12 13.24
N ILE A 78 21.09 6.42 13.49
CA ILE A 78 20.69 7.64 14.20
C ILE A 78 21.17 7.62 15.66
N LEU A 79 21.12 6.46 16.33
CA LEU A 79 21.45 6.35 17.75
C LEU A 79 22.95 6.16 18.03
N VAL A 80 23.62 5.30 17.26
CA VAL A 80 25.00 4.86 17.52
C VAL A 80 26.02 5.62 16.65
N GLY A 81 25.58 6.17 15.52
CA GLY A 81 26.44 6.85 14.54
C GLY A 81 26.71 6.00 13.30
N ASN A 82 27.41 6.58 12.33
CA ASN A 82 27.50 6.07 10.96
C ASN A 82 28.91 5.52 10.59
N PHE A 83 29.66 5.05 11.58
CA PHE A 83 30.98 4.47 11.34
C PHE A 83 30.93 2.95 11.51
N PRO A 84 31.29 2.12 10.51
CA PRO A 84 31.70 2.47 9.14
C PRO A 84 30.52 2.67 8.15
N PHE A 85 30.57 3.76 7.37
CA PHE A 85 29.49 4.18 6.45
C PHE A 85 29.15 3.14 5.37
N ASN A 86 30.17 2.46 4.85
CA ASN A 86 30.01 1.43 3.81
C ASN A 86 29.24 0.21 4.33
N ALA A 87 29.38 -0.15 5.60
CA ALA A 87 28.64 -1.27 6.18
C ALA A 87 27.16 -0.95 6.35
N PHE A 88 26.84 0.28 6.76
CA PHE A 88 25.46 0.74 6.81
C PHE A 88 24.84 0.78 5.41
N LEU A 89 25.50 1.44 4.45
CA LEU A 89 25.01 1.50 3.07
C LEU A 89 24.87 0.10 2.46
N GLY A 90 25.85 -0.78 2.63
CA GLY A 90 25.78 -2.16 2.13
C GLY A 90 24.59 -2.91 2.71
N GLY A 91 24.40 -2.84 4.03
CA GLY A 91 23.26 -3.46 4.71
C GLY A 91 21.90 -2.89 4.27
N PHE A 92 21.79 -1.57 4.17
CA PHE A 92 20.55 -0.90 3.79
C PHE A 92 20.18 -1.17 2.33
N ILE A 93 21.16 -1.09 1.42
CA ILE A 93 20.95 -1.32 -0.02
C ILE A 93 20.64 -2.79 -0.27
N SER A 94 21.22 -3.72 0.49
CA SER A 94 20.86 -5.14 0.42
C SER A 94 19.38 -5.37 0.77
N CYS A 95 18.88 -4.74 1.84
CA CYS A 95 17.47 -4.82 2.21
C CYS A 95 16.56 -4.24 1.12
N VAL A 96 16.89 -3.07 0.56
CA VAL A 96 16.10 -2.44 -0.51
C VAL A 96 16.15 -3.25 -1.80
N GLY A 97 17.33 -3.73 -2.21
CA GLY A 97 17.50 -4.53 -3.42
C GLY A 97 16.74 -5.85 -3.34
N GLN A 98 16.83 -6.55 -2.20
CA GLN A 98 16.11 -7.79 -1.99
C GLN A 98 14.59 -7.57 -1.95
N PHE A 99 14.13 -6.45 -1.39
CA PHE A 99 12.71 -6.07 -1.41
C PHE A 99 12.19 -5.93 -2.84
N VAL A 100 12.91 -5.20 -3.70
CA VAL A 100 12.52 -5.00 -5.11
C VAL A 100 12.49 -6.32 -5.88
N LEU A 101 13.49 -7.18 -5.67
CA LEU A 101 13.53 -8.51 -6.28
C LEU A 101 12.35 -9.37 -5.84
N LEU A 102 11.98 -9.32 -4.56
CA LEU A 102 10.88 -10.11 -4.01
C LEU A 102 9.51 -9.63 -4.52
N VAL A 103 9.32 -8.31 -4.62
CA VAL A 103 8.12 -7.71 -5.23
C VAL A 103 8.03 -8.12 -6.70
N SER A 104 9.15 -8.14 -7.41
CA SER A 104 9.21 -8.58 -8.81
C SER A 104 8.85 -10.07 -8.96
N LEU A 105 9.26 -10.92 -8.01
CA LEU A 105 8.85 -12.32 -7.96
C LEU A 105 7.34 -12.46 -7.69
N ARG A 106 6.79 -11.66 -6.76
CA ARG A 106 5.36 -11.65 -6.43
C ARG A 106 4.47 -11.33 -7.65
N LEU A 107 4.92 -10.41 -8.51
CA LEU A 107 4.17 -9.98 -9.69
C LEU A 107 4.23 -11.02 -10.83
N GLN A 108 5.27 -11.86 -10.88
CA GLN A 108 5.52 -12.81 -11.96
C GLN A 108 4.84 -14.17 -11.76
N ILE A 109 3.52 -14.16 -11.56
CA ILE A 109 2.71 -15.37 -11.29
C ILE A 109 2.58 -16.35 -12.47
N LYS A 110 2.95 -15.95 -13.70
CA LYS A 110 2.66 -16.73 -14.91
C LYS A 110 3.70 -17.82 -15.23
N THR A 111 4.96 -17.68 -14.76
CA THR A 111 6.06 -18.61 -15.06
C THR A 111 6.92 -18.85 -13.82
N PRO A 112 6.44 -19.63 -12.83
CA PRO A 112 7.03 -19.68 -11.50
C PRO A 112 8.46 -20.21 -11.48
N GLU A 113 8.81 -21.18 -12.33
CA GLU A 113 10.14 -21.81 -12.33
C GLU A 113 11.21 -20.86 -12.89
N ARG A 114 10.92 -20.20 -14.02
CA ARG A 114 11.84 -19.24 -14.64
C ARG A 114 12.02 -17.99 -13.78
N SER A 115 10.92 -17.41 -13.31
CA SER A 115 10.97 -16.20 -12.49
C SER A 115 11.64 -16.44 -11.14
N PHE A 116 11.54 -17.66 -10.58
CA PHE A 116 12.30 -18.05 -9.40
C PHE A 116 13.80 -18.19 -9.69
N GLY A 117 14.17 -18.76 -10.84
CA GLY A 117 15.57 -18.83 -11.28
C GLY A 117 16.20 -17.45 -11.44
N ASP A 118 15.51 -16.53 -12.13
CA ASP A 118 15.96 -15.15 -12.32
C ASP A 118 16.08 -14.40 -10.98
N PHE A 119 15.16 -14.66 -10.04
CA PHE A 119 15.22 -14.12 -8.68
C PHE A 119 16.44 -14.60 -7.90
N ILE A 120 16.72 -15.91 -7.88
CA ILE A 120 17.88 -16.47 -7.17
C ILE A 120 19.17 -15.91 -7.77
N PHE A 121 19.29 -15.88 -9.09
CA PHE A 121 20.46 -15.37 -9.79
C PHE A 121 20.71 -13.88 -9.47
N ALA A 122 19.66 -13.04 -9.56
CA ALA A 122 19.75 -11.63 -9.20
C ALA A 122 20.08 -11.42 -7.71
N SER A 123 19.49 -12.23 -6.82
CA SER A 123 19.74 -12.19 -5.38
C SER A 123 21.20 -12.52 -5.06
N LEU A 124 21.80 -13.52 -5.73
CA LEU A 124 23.20 -13.89 -5.52
C LEU A 124 24.15 -12.77 -5.96
N ILE A 125 23.90 -12.17 -7.13
CA ILE A 125 24.68 -11.04 -7.63
C ILE A 125 24.58 -9.84 -6.68
N LEU A 126 23.37 -9.51 -6.23
CA LEU A 126 23.15 -8.41 -5.30
C LEU A 126 23.95 -8.61 -4.01
N HIS A 127 23.89 -9.81 -3.41
CA HIS A 127 24.63 -10.10 -2.19
C HIS A 127 26.14 -10.09 -2.43
N PHE A 128 26.62 -10.62 -3.56
CA PHE A 128 28.04 -10.57 -3.91
C PHE A 128 28.56 -9.13 -4.01
N VAL A 129 27.82 -8.25 -4.69
CA VAL A 129 28.16 -6.82 -4.80
C VAL A 129 28.15 -6.16 -3.42
N VAL A 130 27.18 -6.46 -2.56
CA VAL A 130 27.11 -5.92 -1.21
C VAL A 130 28.28 -6.40 -0.34
N TYR A 131 28.63 -7.68 -0.35
CA TYR A 131 29.76 -8.21 0.43
C TYR A 131 31.08 -7.59 -0.02
N HIS A 132 31.28 -7.39 -1.32
CA HIS A 132 32.45 -6.68 -1.84
C HIS A 132 32.43 -5.19 -1.45
N PHE A 133 31.26 -4.55 -1.41
CA PHE A 133 31.12 -3.13 -1.04
C PHE A 133 31.34 -2.88 0.46
N ILE A 134 31.09 -3.88 1.30
CA ILE A 134 31.19 -3.78 2.77
C ILE A 134 32.65 -3.78 3.27
N ASN A 135 33.56 -4.38 2.51
CA ASN A 135 34.98 -4.53 2.82
C ASN A 135 35.81 -3.41 2.18
#